data_AF-A0A539D6Z9-F1
#
_entry.id   AF-A0A539D6Z9-F1
#
_cell.length_a   1.000
_cell.length_b   1.000
_cell.length_c   1.000
_cell.angle_alpha   90.00
_cell.angle_beta   90.00
_cell.angle_gamma   90.00
#
_symmetry.space_group_name_H-M   'P 1'
#
loop_
_entity.id
_entity.type
_entity.pdbx_description
1 polymer ?
#
loop_
_entity_poly.entity_id
_entity_poly.type
_entity_poly.pdbx_seq_one_letter_code
_entity_poly.pdbx_strand_id
1 'polypeptide(L)' 'TDHLKLTVSAGGRPMGAIGFGLGRHAGAIRQAAGPIALAATPAPDEWKGGGAIQLKFRDARVDA' A
#
# COMPACT_ATOMS: atom_id res chain seq x y z
N THR A 1 -4.68 -7.35 14.96
CA THR A 1 -3.46 -7.30 14.13
C THR A 1 -3.54 -6.07 13.25
N ASP A 2 -2.73 -5.07 13.55
CA ASP A 2 -2.76 -3.78 12.86
C ASP A 2 -2.28 -3.95 11.41
N HIS A 3 -3.07 -3.53 10.44
CA HIS A 3 -2.76 -3.62 9.02
C HIS A 3 -3.06 -2.29 8.35
N LEU A 4 -2.23 -1.93 7.39
CA LEU A 4 -2.34 -0.71 6.62
C LEU A 4 -2.81 -1.06 5.21
N LYS A 5 -3.97 -0.55 4.83
CA LYS A 5 -4.51 -0.65 3.47
C LYS A 5 -4.42 0.71 2.79
N LEU A 6 -3.87 0.72 1.58
CA LEU A 6 -3.68 1.91 0.77
C LEU A 6 -4.29 1.67 -0.61
N THR A 7 -4.68 2.75 -1.27
CA THR A 7 -4.86 2.78 -2.71
C THR A 7 -3.71 3.62 -3.27
N VAL A 8 -2.87 3.02 -4.09
CA VAL A 8 -1.75 3.70 -4.74
C VAL A 8 -1.99 3.84 -6.23
N SER A 9 -1.37 4.84 -6.86
CA SER A 9 -1.44 5.03 -8.30
C SER A 9 -0.03 5.13 -8.85
N ALA A 10 0.28 4.30 -9.85
CA ALA A 10 1.51 4.37 -10.62
C ALA A 10 1.14 4.51 -12.10
N GLY A 11 1.61 5.58 -12.74
CA GLY A 11 1.23 5.90 -14.13
C GLY A 11 -0.28 6.08 -14.33
N GLY A 12 -0.99 6.63 -13.33
CA GLY A 12 -2.43 6.89 -13.39
C GLY A 12 -3.34 5.67 -13.16
N ARG A 13 -2.78 4.47 -12.95
CA ARG A 13 -3.57 3.25 -12.72
C ARG A 13 -3.67 2.97 -11.21
N PRO A 14 -4.88 3.00 -10.62
CA PRO A 14 -5.05 2.71 -9.21
C PRO A 14 -4.89 1.21 -8.92
N MET A 15 -4.21 0.89 -7.83
CA MET A 15 -4.04 -0.47 -7.31
C MET A 15 -4.20 -0.48 -5.79
N GLY A 16 -4.82 -1.55 -5.28
CA GLY A 16 -4.85 -1.80 -3.84
C GLY A 16 -3.47 -2.24 -3.35
N ALA A 17 -3.10 -1.78 -2.17
CA ALA A 17 -1.91 -2.22 -1.47
C ALA A 17 -2.24 -2.54 0.00
N ILE A 18 -1.66 -3.61 0.54
CA ILE A 18 -1.83 -4.03 1.93
C ILE A 18 -0.50 -4.41 2.58
N GLY A 19 -0.30 -3.96 3.81
CA GLY A 19 0.86 -4.30 4.61
C GLY A 19 0.47 -4.57 6.06
N PHE A 20 1.05 -5.60 6.67
CA PHE A 20 0.73 -6.02 8.02
C PHE A 20 1.78 -5.50 9.00
N GLY A 21 1.37 -5.05 10.19
CA GLY A 21 2.26 -4.48 11.20
C GLY A 21 2.77 -3.06 10.89
N LEU A 22 2.10 -2.36 9.97
CA LEU A 22 2.52 -1.05 9.44
C LEU A 22 1.63 0.13 9.84
N GLY A 23 0.68 -0.04 10.79
CA GLY A 23 -0.23 1.04 11.16
C GLY A 23 0.47 2.30 11.71
N ARG A 24 1.67 2.16 12.30
CA ARG A 24 2.52 3.30 12.70
C ARG A 24 2.85 4.27 11.56
N HIS A 25 2.84 3.81 10.30
CA HIS A 25 3.15 4.64 9.14
C HIS A 25 1.92 5.40 8.61
N ALA A 26 0.71 5.11 9.10
CA ALA A 26 -0.52 5.71 8.60
C ALA A 26 -0.56 7.25 8.74
N GLY A 27 0.01 7.78 9.82
CA GLY A 27 0.10 9.22 10.06
C GLY A 27 1.03 9.92 9.06
N ALA A 28 2.25 9.41 8.91
CA ALA A 28 3.24 9.96 7.98
C ALA A 28 2.74 9.89 6.51
N ILE A 29 2.13 8.77 6.11
CA ILE A 29 1.59 8.61 4.76
C ILE A 29 0.40 9.55 4.52
N ARG A 30 -0.45 9.81 5.52
CA ARG A 30 -1.55 10.78 5.41
C ARG A 30 -1.05 12.22 5.24
N GLN A 31 0.08 12.55 5.83
CA GLN A 31 0.68 13.88 5.77
C GLN A 31 1.58 14.08 4.55
N ALA A 32 1.91 13.00 3.83
CA ALA A 32 2.71 13.06 2.62
C ALA A 32 2.00 13.90 1.56
N ALA A 33 2.64 15.00 1.13
CA ALA A 33 2.14 15.85 0.05
C ALA A 33 2.54 15.35 -1.35
N GLY A 34 3.32 14.27 -1.43
CA GLY A 34 3.94 13.78 -2.67
C GLY A 34 3.98 12.25 -2.77
N PRO A 35 4.71 11.73 -3.77
CA PRO A 35 4.89 10.30 -3.97
C PRO A 35 5.50 9.61 -2.76
N ILE A 36 5.11 8.36 -2.53
CA ILE A 36 5.71 7.48 -1.52
C ILE A 36 6.41 6.31 -2.22
N ALA A 37 7.53 5.87 -1.66
CA ALA A 37 8.19 4.65 -2.09
C ALA A 37 7.63 3.45 -1.31
N LEU A 38 7.29 2.38 -2.02
CA LEU A 38 6.79 1.14 -1.42
C LEU A 38 7.69 -0.05 -1.79
N ALA A 39 8.11 -0.81 -0.78
CA ALA A 39 8.72 -2.12 -0.99
C ALA A 39 7.62 -3.18 -1.05
N ALA A 40 7.20 -3.55 -2.27
CA ALA A 40 6.00 -4.35 -2.49
C ALA A 40 6.19 -5.48 -3.51
N THR A 41 5.39 -6.54 -3.36
CA THR A 41 5.27 -7.65 -4.31
C THR A 41 3.80 -7.80 -4.75
N PRO A 42 3.53 -8.02 -6.05
CA PRO A 42 2.18 -8.31 -6.51
C PRO A 42 1.69 -9.65 -5.94
N ALA A 43 0.43 -9.70 -5.54
CA ALA A 43 -0.23 -10.89 -5.02
C ALA A 43 -1.73 -10.87 -5.37
N PRO A 44 -2.40 -12.03 -5.45
CA PRO A 44 -3.85 -12.07 -5.57
C PRO A 44 -4.55 -11.32 -4.42
N ASP A 45 -5.62 -10.61 -4.76
CA ASP A 45 -6.56 -10.04 -3.80
C ASP A 45 -7.55 -11.12 -3.37
N GLU A 46 -7.16 -11.84 -2.33
CA GLU A 46 -7.97 -12.90 -1.70
C GLU A 46 -9.30 -12.34 -1.12
N TRP A 47 -9.42 -11.03 -0.90
CA TRP A 47 -10.64 -10.42 -0.34
C TRP A 47 -11.73 -10.17 -1.37
N LYS A 48 -11.37 -10.04 -2.66
CA LYS A 48 -12.33 -9.83 -3.77
C LYS A 48 -12.57 -11.10 -4.60
N GLY A 49 -12.39 -12.28 -4.01
CA GLY A 49 -12.59 -13.55 -4.71
C GLY A 49 -11.46 -13.90 -5.70
N GLY A 50 -10.25 -13.35 -5.52
CA GLY A 50 -9.05 -13.80 -6.23
C GLY A 50 -8.87 -13.27 -7.66
N GLY A 51 -9.81 -12.47 -8.18
CA GLY A 51 -9.75 -11.96 -9.56
C GLY A 51 -8.87 -10.73 -9.78
N ALA A 52 -8.54 -9.98 -8.72
CA ALA A 52 -7.74 -8.76 -8.81
C ALA A 52 -6.33 -8.99 -8.26
N ILE A 53 -5.34 -8.28 -8.80
CA ILE A 53 -3.98 -8.21 -8.22
C ILE A 53 -3.91 -7.00 -7.28
N GLN A 54 -3.36 -7.22 -6.10
CA GLN A 54 -2.99 -6.19 -5.13
C GLN A 54 -1.49 -6.21 -4.87
N LEU A 55 -0.97 -5.15 -4.26
CA LEU A 55 0.41 -5.08 -3.79
C LEU A 55 0.47 -5.46 -2.30
N LYS A 56 1.16 -6.56 -1.96
CA LYS A 56 1.55 -6.82 -0.57
C LYS A 56 2.85 -6.07 -0.30
N PHE A 57 2.86 -5.13 0.64
CA PHE A 57 4.05 -4.32 0.96
C PHE A 57 4.55 -4.56 2.38
N ARG A 58 5.87 -4.43 2.55
CA ARG A 58 6.57 -4.64 3.83
C ARG A 58 7.15 -3.37 4.42
N ASP A 59 7.34 -2.36 3.59
CA ASP A 59 7.87 -1.07 4.01
C ASP A 59 7.34 0.06 3.13
N ALA A 60 7.28 1.25 3.70
CA ALA A 60 6.85 2.47 3.05
C ALA A 60 7.73 3.64 3.51
N ARG A 61 8.29 4.35 2.55
CA ARG A 61 9.08 5.56 2.80
C ARG A 61 8.37 6.77 2.19
N VAL A 62 8.21 7.80 3.01
CA VAL A 62 7.76 9.12 2.59
C VAL A 62 9.02 9.97 2.43
N ASP A 63 9.23 10.52 1.24
CA ASP A 63 10.26 11.55 1.05
C ASP A 63 9.67 12.88 1.49
N ALA A 64 10.31 13.50 2.49
CA ALA A 64 9.92 14.78 3.08
C ALA A 64 10.37 15.96 2.22
#